data_AF-A0A4Q0XM59-F1
#
_entry.id   AF-A0A4Q0XM59-F1
#
_cell.length_a   1.000
_cell.length_b   1.000
_cell.length_c   1.000
_cell.angle_alpha   90.00
_cell.angle_beta   90.00
_cell.angle_gamma   90.00
#
_symmetry.space_group_name_H-M   'P 1'
#
loop_
_entity.id
_entity.type
_entity.pdbx_description
1 polymer ?
#
loop_
_entity_poly.entity_id
_entity_poly.type
_entity_poly.pdbx_seq_one_letter_code
_entity_poly.pdbx_strand_id
1 'polypeptide(L)'
;MKTINLLAGAVIACGLSVCANADEYTQGEIYTAMCQKCHGQYAEGNPAKKGPSLIGKTKEELSVDIYELESGGYQSSGSGHDIMEYNLGVIKNKGMKVNPDKMAEYIYKSFGEK
;
A
#
# COMPACT_ATOMS: atom_id res chain seq x y z
N MET A 1 5.79 47.26 52.01
CA MET A 1 7.26 47.14 51.84
C MET A 1 7.60 45.65 51.78
N LYS A 2 8.42 45.27 50.78
CA LYS A 2 9.20 44.02 50.48
C LYS A 2 9.06 42.81 51.44
N THR A 3 8.96 41.56 50.97
CA THR A 3 9.96 40.74 50.20
C THR A 3 9.28 39.62 49.36
N ILE A 4 9.61 39.37 48.08
CA ILE A 4 10.64 38.44 47.48
C ILE A 4 10.45 36.96 47.90
N ASN A 5 10.53 35.88 47.09
CA ASN A 5 10.45 35.52 45.67
C ASN A 5 10.73 33.98 45.59
N LEU A 6 10.30 33.31 44.51
CA LEU A 6 10.86 32.06 43.91
C LEU A 6 10.75 30.68 44.63
N LEU A 7 10.16 29.71 43.90
CA LEU A 7 10.69 28.38 43.48
C LEU A 7 9.49 27.51 43.05
N ALA A 8 9.18 27.39 41.76
CA ALA A 8 9.74 26.42 40.81
C ALA A 8 9.58 24.95 41.28
N GLY A 9 8.70 24.20 40.61
CA GLY A 9 8.53 22.76 40.81
C GLY A 9 7.73 22.16 39.65
N ALA A 10 8.43 21.91 38.56
CA ALA A 10 7.94 21.47 37.26
C ALA A 10 7.68 19.95 37.20
N VAL A 11 6.66 19.56 36.40
CA VAL A 11 6.64 18.43 35.43
C VAL A 11 6.76 17.02 36.05
N ILE A 12 5.89 16.04 35.74
CA ILE A 12 5.97 15.17 34.57
C ILE A 12 4.55 14.72 34.20
N ALA A 13 3.94 15.41 33.24
CA ALA A 13 2.96 14.76 32.36
C ALA A 13 3.80 13.92 31.39
N CYS A 14 3.86 12.60 31.63
CA CYS A 14 4.51 11.65 30.75
C CYS A 14 3.76 11.69 29.41
N GLY A 15 4.35 12.40 28.45
CA GLY A 15 3.82 12.53 27.11
C GLY A 15 3.71 11.15 26.47
N LEU A 16 2.49 10.75 26.16
CA LEU A 16 2.22 9.78 25.11
C LEU A 16 2.66 10.42 23.79
N SER A 17 3.96 10.31 23.47
CA SER A 17 4.43 10.49 22.09
C SER A 17 3.87 9.35 21.26
N VAL A 18 2.65 9.54 20.75
CA VAL A 18 2.22 8.83 19.55
C VAL A 18 2.99 9.48 18.40
N CYS A 19 4.13 8.89 18.07
CA CYS A 19 4.79 9.15 16.79
C CYS A 19 3.93 8.50 15.70
N ALA A 20 2.76 9.09 15.39
CA ALA A 20 2.09 8.79 14.14
C ALA A 20 3.04 9.29 13.04
N ASN A 21 3.71 8.37 12.35
CA ASN A 21 4.49 8.72 11.18
C ASN A 21 3.52 9.34 10.18
N ALA A 22 3.72 10.62 9.89
CA ALA A 22 3.01 11.29 8.81
C ALA A 22 3.32 10.54 7.49
N ASP A 23 2.26 10.32 6.72
CA ASP A 23 2.25 9.88 5.31
C ASP A 23 2.50 8.38 5.01
N GLU A 24 1.91 7.46 5.77
CA GLU A 24 1.78 6.06 5.29
C GLU A 24 0.49 5.89 4.47
N TYR A 25 0.64 5.60 3.18
CA TYR A 25 -0.50 5.30 2.29
C TYR A 25 -1.14 3.97 2.68
N THR A 26 -2.46 3.95 2.80
CA THR A 26 -3.24 2.72 2.85
C THR A 26 -3.14 1.96 1.54
N GLN A 27 -3.39 0.64 1.55
CA GLN A 27 -3.36 -0.15 0.31
C GLN A 27 -4.41 0.32 -0.70
N GLY A 28 -5.56 0.82 -0.24
CA GLY A 28 -6.57 1.43 -1.09
C GLY A 28 -6.08 2.72 -1.76
N GLU A 29 -5.43 3.60 -1.03
CA GLU A 29 -4.82 4.81 -1.61
C GLU A 29 -3.73 4.48 -2.63
N ILE A 30 -2.90 3.46 -2.36
CA ILE A 30 -1.90 2.97 -3.32
C ILE A 30 -2.61 2.45 -4.58
N TYR A 31 -3.66 1.65 -4.43
CA TYR A 31 -4.42 1.12 -5.56
C TYR A 31 -4.99 2.23 -6.43
N THR A 32 -5.66 3.21 -5.81
CA THR A 32 -6.23 4.37 -6.50
C THR A 32 -5.16 5.26 -7.13
N ALA A 33 -4.01 5.46 -6.49
CA ALA A 33 -2.95 6.32 -7.03
C ALA A 33 -2.17 5.65 -8.18
N MET A 34 -1.95 4.34 -8.11
CA MET A 34 -0.95 3.64 -8.91
C MET A 34 -1.53 2.50 -9.74
N CYS A 35 -2.33 1.62 -9.15
CA CYS A 35 -2.76 0.36 -9.77
C CYS A 35 -3.92 0.55 -10.77
N GLN A 36 -4.93 1.34 -10.41
CA GLN A 36 -6.16 1.47 -11.21
C GLN A 36 -5.93 1.99 -12.64
N LYS A 37 -4.83 2.72 -12.87
CA LYS A 37 -4.47 3.25 -14.19
C LYS A 37 -4.40 2.14 -15.24
N CYS A 38 -3.95 0.96 -14.85
CA CYS A 38 -3.84 -0.22 -15.69
C CYS A 38 -4.86 -1.30 -15.32
N HIS A 39 -5.15 -1.49 -14.03
CA HIS A 39 -6.05 -2.56 -13.59
C HIS A 39 -7.53 -2.13 -13.54
N GLY A 40 -7.86 -0.88 -13.89
CA GLY A 40 -9.23 -0.36 -13.82
C GLY A 40 -9.60 0.15 -12.43
N GLN A 41 -10.63 0.98 -12.35
CA GLN A 41 -11.09 1.55 -11.08
C GLN A 41 -11.73 0.47 -10.17
N TYR A 42 -12.30 -0.55 -10.78
CA TYR A 42 -13.00 -1.68 -10.18
C TYR A 42 -12.29 -3.01 -10.45
N ALA A 43 -10.97 -2.99 -10.68
CA ALA A 43 -10.17 -4.16 -11.02
C ALA A 43 -10.53 -4.85 -12.36
N GLU A 44 -11.33 -4.22 -13.21
CA GLU A 44 -11.85 -4.76 -14.47
C GLU A 44 -10.80 -4.88 -15.59
N GLY A 45 -9.60 -4.35 -15.37
CA GLY A 45 -8.54 -4.24 -16.37
C GLY A 45 -8.72 -3.03 -17.29
N ASN A 46 -7.64 -2.68 -17.99
CA ASN A 46 -7.64 -1.59 -18.95
C ASN A 46 -6.99 -2.04 -20.26
N PRO A 47 -7.79 -2.42 -21.28
CA PRO A 47 -7.27 -2.87 -22.57
C PRO A 47 -6.38 -1.82 -23.27
N ALA A 48 -6.70 -0.52 -23.13
CA ALA A 48 -5.91 0.56 -23.72
C ALA A 48 -4.52 0.71 -23.08
N LYS A 49 -4.36 0.22 -21.84
CA LYS A 49 -3.07 0.17 -21.13
C LYS A 49 -2.48 -1.23 -21.07
N LYS A 50 -3.12 -2.21 -21.72
CA LYS A 50 -2.77 -3.64 -21.63
C LYS A 50 -2.70 -4.17 -20.20
N GLY A 51 -3.45 -3.54 -19.27
CA GLY A 51 -3.50 -3.99 -17.89
C GLY A 51 -4.58 -5.07 -17.74
N PRO A 52 -4.23 -6.27 -17.22
CA PRO A 52 -5.20 -7.35 -17.06
C PRO A 52 -6.22 -7.05 -15.96
N SER A 53 -7.38 -7.68 -16.06
CA SER A 53 -8.35 -7.74 -14.97
C SER A 53 -7.76 -8.48 -13.78
N LEU A 54 -8.10 -8.04 -12.57
CA LEU A 54 -7.83 -8.75 -11.32
C LEU A 54 -9.10 -9.40 -10.74
N ILE A 55 -10.26 -9.19 -11.37
CA ILE A 55 -11.51 -9.88 -11.04
C ILE A 55 -11.34 -11.39 -11.31
N GLY A 56 -11.94 -12.23 -10.47
CA GLY A 56 -11.90 -13.69 -10.58
C GLY A 56 -10.67 -14.33 -9.91
N LYS A 57 -9.67 -13.54 -9.52
CA LYS A 57 -8.56 -14.03 -8.69
C LYS A 57 -8.99 -14.13 -7.23
N THR A 58 -8.59 -15.22 -6.58
CA THR A 58 -8.69 -15.37 -5.13
C THR A 58 -7.73 -14.41 -4.42
N LYS A 59 -7.99 -14.14 -3.13
CA LYS A 59 -7.08 -13.36 -2.29
C LYS A 59 -5.69 -14.02 -2.23
N GLU A 60 -5.63 -15.33 -2.13
CA GLU A 60 -4.39 -16.10 -2.07
C GLU A 60 -3.59 -15.98 -3.37
N GLU A 61 -4.22 -16.12 -4.55
CA GLU A 61 -3.57 -15.90 -5.84
C GLU A 61 -3.03 -14.48 -5.98
N LEU A 62 -3.83 -13.47 -5.57
CA LEU A 62 -3.39 -12.07 -5.60
C LEU A 62 -2.18 -11.81 -4.69
N SER A 63 -2.16 -12.42 -3.49
CA SER A 63 -1.03 -12.25 -2.57
C SER A 63 0.24 -12.90 -3.13
N VAL A 64 0.12 -14.11 -3.68
CA VAL A 64 1.23 -14.82 -4.33
C VAL A 64 1.75 -14.01 -5.53
N ASP A 65 0.87 -13.54 -6.41
CA ASP A 65 1.25 -12.72 -7.57
C ASP A 65 2.05 -11.48 -7.14
N ILE A 66 1.57 -10.73 -6.14
CA ILE A 66 2.24 -9.51 -5.66
C ILE A 66 3.58 -9.86 -4.99
N TYR A 67 3.64 -10.93 -4.21
CA TYR A 67 4.88 -11.38 -3.57
C TYR A 67 5.94 -11.81 -4.60
N GLU A 68 5.54 -12.52 -5.66
CA GLU A 68 6.44 -12.91 -6.76
C GLU A 68 7.02 -11.68 -7.46
N LEU A 69 6.16 -10.69 -7.75
CA LEU A 69 6.56 -9.42 -8.35
C LEU A 69 7.51 -8.61 -7.45
N GLU A 70 7.34 -8.67 -6.12
CA GLU A 70 8.24 -8.00 -5.17
C GLU A 70 9.59 -8.71 -5.01
N SER A 71 9.59 -10.05 -5.12
CA SER A 71 10.78 -10.88 -4.94
C SER A 71 11.59 -11.11 -6.22
N GLY A 72 11.08 -10.67 -7.38
CA GLY A 72 11.70 -10.92 -8.67
C GLY A 72 11.62 -12.40 -9.09
N GLY A 73 10.60 -13.11 -8.59
CA GLY A 73 10.38 -14.53 -8.85
C GLY A 73 10.03 -14.83 -10.31
N TYR A 74 10.49 -15.96 -10.83
CA TYR A 74 10.38 -16.34 -12.25
C TYR A 74 9.03 -16.99 -12.63
N GLN A 75 8.08 -17.18 -11.71
CA GLN A 75 6.96 -18.12 -11.92
C GLN A 75 5.64 -17.54 -12.45
N SER A 76 5.51 -16.23 -12.65
CA SER A 76 4.27 -15.73 -13.24
C SER A 76 4.22 -16.05 -14.74
N SER A 77 3.28 -16.94 -15.10
CA SER A 77 2.97 -17.39 -16.47
C SER A 77 2.30 -16.31 -17.35
N GLY A 78 2.20 -15.08 -16.87
CA GLY A 78 1.53 -13.97 -17.55
C GLY A 78 2.48 -13.11 -18.38
N SER A 79 2.04 -12.70 -19.56
CA SER A 79 2.67 -11.62 -20.32
C SER A 79 2.62 -10.32 -19.50
N GLY A 80 3.78 -9.76 -19.13
CA GLY A 80 3.88 -8.47 -18.44
C GLY A 80 4.38 -8.51 -16.99
N HIS A 81 4.95 -9.62 -16.53
CA HIS A 81 5.59 -9.72 -15.22
C HIS A 81 6.70 -8.67 -15.03
N ASP A 82 7.58 -8.52 -16.01
CA ASP A 82 8.67 -7.53 -16.05
C ASP A 82 8.17 -6.08 -15.89
N ILE A 83 7.07 -5.75 -16.57
CA ILE A 83 6.43 -4.43 -16.49
C ILE A 83 5.90 -4.20 -15.08
N MET A 84 5.29 -5.21 -14.47
CA MET A 84 4.68 -5.04 -13.15
C MET A 84 5.73 -5.07 -12.02
N GLU A 85 6.79 -5.86 -12.15
CA GLU A 85 7.97 -5.82 -11.28
C GLU A 85 8.58 -4.40 -11.29
N TYR A 86 8.79 -3.83 -12.49
CA TYR A 86 9.25 -2.45 -12.63
C TYR A 86 8.29 -1.45 -11.95
N ASN A 87 6.98 -1.58 -12.16
CA ASN A 87 6.00 -0.67 -11.57
C ASN A 87 5.92 -0.79 -10.04
N LEU A 88 6.04 -1.99 -9.46
CA LEU A 88 6.17 -2.16 -8.00
C LEU A 88 7.44 -1.48 -7.48
N GLY A 89 8.55 -1.59 -8.22
CA GLY A 89 9.78 -0.85 -7.93
C GLY A 89 9.55 0.68 -7.93
N VAL A 90 8.80 1.20 -8.90
CA VAL A 90 8.44 2.63 -8.95
C VAL A 90 7.56 3.05 -7.76
N ILE A 91 6.59 2.21 -7.37
CA ILE A 91 5.72 2.46 -6.21
C ILE A 91 6.57 2.51 -4.93
N LYS A 92 7.46 1.54 -4.74
CA LYS A 92 8.40 1.49 -3.61
C LYS A 92 9.30 2.72 -3.56
N ASN A 93 9.84 3.15 -4.71
CA ASN A 93 10.68 4.36 -4.81
C ASN A 93 9.92 5.65 -4.49
N LYS A 94 8.59 5.65 -4.56
CA LYS A 94 7.73 6.77 -4.12
C LYS A 94 7.42 6.74 -2.62
N GLY A 95 7.99 5.81 -1.86
CA GLY A 95 7.71 5.62 -0.43
C GLY A 95 6.38 4.92 -0.14
N MET A 96 5.67 4.46 -1.18
CA MET A 96 4.44 3.68 -1.03
C MET A 96 4.81 2.22 -0.76
N LYS A 97 4.37 1.69 0.38
CA LYS A 97 4.64 0.30 0.77
C LYS A 97 3.46 -0.57 0.37
N VAL A 98 3.65 -1.37 -0.67
CA VAL A 98 2.73 -2.47 -0.97
C VAL A 98 2.99 -3.58 0.05
N ASN A 99 1.94 -4.10 0.65
CA ASN A 99 2.00 -5.32 1.44
C ASN A 99 1.16 -6.37 0.70
N PRO A 100 1.75 -7.48 0.23
CA PRO A 100 1.05 -8.45 -0.61
C PRO A 100 -0.29 -8.91 -0.05
N ASP A 101 -0.31 -9.34 1.22
CA ASP A 101 -1.53 -9.84 1.86
C ASP A 101 -2.60 -8.75 2.02
N LYS A 102 -2.21 -7.56 2.48
CA LYS A 102 -3.16 -6.45 2.69
C LYS A 102 -3.68 -5.87 1.39
N MET A 103 -2.85 -5.80 0.35
CA MET A 103 -3.26 -5.35 -0.98
C MET A 103 -4.20 -6.38 -1.61
N ALA A 104 -3.85 -7.66 -1.52
CA ALA A 104 -4.71 -8.75 -1.98
C ALA A 104 -6.05 -8.76 -1.25
N GLU A 105 -6.04 -8.59 0.07
CA GLU A 105 -7.26 -8.47 0.88
C GLU A 105 -8.10 -7.27 0.46
N TYR A 106 -7.48 -6.11 0.22
CA TYR A 106 -8.18 -4.92 -0.27
C TYR A 106 -8.84 -5.18 -1.62
N ILE A 107 -8.11 -5.71 -2.60
CA ILE A 107 -8.62 -5.99 -3.95
C ILE A 107 -9.76 -7.01 -3.88
N TYR A 108 -9.56 -8.13 -3.18
CA TYR A 108 -10.57 -9.19 -3.06
C TYR A 108 -11.85 -8.69 -2.36
N LYS A 109 -11.74 -7.99 -1.23
CA LYS A 109 -12.91 -7.47 -0.53
C LYS A 109 -13.65 -6.37 -1.30
N SER A 110 -12.93 -5.60 -2.11
CA SER A 110 -13.51 -4.49 -2.86
C SER A 110 -14.13 -4.92 -4.18
N PHE A 111 -13.50 -5.89 -4.88
CA PHE A 111 -13.79 -6.19 -6.28
C PHE A 111 -13.86 -7.68 -6.62
N GLY A 112 -13.58 -8.58 -5.67
CA GLY A 112 -13.69 -10.02 -5.89
C GLY A 112 -15.11 -10.43 -6.29
N GLU A 113 -15.22 -11.54 -7.03
CA GLU A 113 -16.53 -12.11 -7.35
C GLU A 113 -17.27 -12.44 -6.04
N LYS A 114 -18.51 -11.96 -5.93
CA LYS A 114 -19.41 -12.25 -4.81
C LYS A 114 -20.31 -13.43 -5.15
#